data_AF-A0AAF0I643-F1
#
_entry.id   AF-A0AAF0I643-F1
#
_cell.length_a   1.000
_cell.length_b   1.000
_cell.length_c   1.000
_cell.angle_alpha   90.00
_cell.angle_beta   90.00
_cell.angle_gamma   90.00
#
_symmetry.space_group_name_H-M   'P 1'
#
loop_
_entity.id
_entity.type
_entity.pdbx_description
1 polymer ?
#
loop_
_entity_poly.entity_id
_entity_poly.type
_entity_poly.pdbx_seq_one_letter_code
_entity_poly.pdbx_strand_id
1 'polypeptide(L)' 'MPSRPPYPREAKVVPVEKGPEGNKVTSYELRADHPKPNSLISEHETEEEARDAKERYEDVEKE' A
#
# COMPACT_ATOMS: atom_id res chain seq x y z
N MET A 1 15.12 -7.83 16.73
CA MET A 1 13.77 -7.63 16.17
C MET A 1 13.65 -6.14 15.88
N PRO A 2 13.40 -5.69 14.64
CA PRO A 2 13.19 -4.28 14.40
C PRO A 2 11.92 -3.88 15.17
N SER A 3 12.14 -3.02 16.16
CA SER A 3 11.16 -2.52 17.11
C SER A 3 9.93 -2.00 16.38
N ARG A 4 8.75 -2.52 16.76
CA ARG A 4 7.45 -1.97 16.40
C ARG A 4 7.51 -0.44 16.61
N PRO A 5 7.22 0.37 15.59
CA PRO A 5 7.24 1.81 15.76
C PRO A 5 6.26 2.23 16.88
N PRO A 6 6.53 3.33 17.61
CA PRO A 6 5.65 3.84 18.67
C PRO A 6 4.36 4.47 18.13
N TYR A 7 4.13 4.42 16.82
CA TYR A 7 2.98 4.95 16.11
C TYR A 7 2.30 3.82 15.32
N PRO A 8 0.98 3.91 15.12
CA PRO A 8 0.29 3.03 14.19
C PRO A 8 0.89 3.20 12.78
N ARG A 9 1.26 2.10 12.13
CA ARG A 9 1.69 2.09 10.72
C ARG A 9 0.47 2.40 9.85
N GLU A 10 0.61 3.42 9.03
CA GLU A 10 -0.41 3.87 8.11
C GLU A 10 -0.06 3.42 6.70
N ALA A 11 -1.02 2.81 6.02
CA ALA A 11 -0.90 2.52 4.60
C ALA A 11 -1.90 3.35 3.77
N LYS A 12 -1.47 3.72 2.57
CA LYS A 12 -2.18 4.57 1.63
C LYS A 12 -2.20 3.90 0.27
N VAL A 13 -3.39 3.82 -0.31
CA VAL A 13 -3.57 3.34 -1.68
C VAL A 13 -3.40 4.52 -2.63
N VAL A 14 -2.48 4.41 -3.57
CA VAL A 14 -2.20 5.42 -4.58
C VAL A 14 -2.58 4.87 -5.96
N PRO A 15 -3.66 5.38 -6.59
CA PRO A 15 -3.99 5.02 -7.96
C PRO A 15 -2.96 5.64 -8.90
N VAL A 16 -2.33 4.80 -9.72
CA VAL A 16 -1.35 5.17 -10.74
C VAL A 16 -1.79 4.62 -12.08
N GLU A 17 -1.78 5.47 -13.09
CA GLU A 17 -2.03 5.04 -14.47
C GLU A 17 -0.71 4.59 -15.08
N LYS A 18 -0.61 3.30 -15.42
CA LYS A 18 0.56 2.73 -16.10
C LYS A 18 0.19 2.32 -17.52
N GLY A 19 1.07 2.61 -18.47
CA GLY A 19 0.94 2.13 -19.85
C GLY A 19 1.12 3.22 -20.90
N PRO A 20 1.20 2.82 -22.19
CA PRO A 20 1.33 3.75 -23.30
C PRO A 20 0.04 4.57 -23.50
N GLU A 21 0.17 5.76 -24.10
CA GLU A 21 -0.96 6.62 -24.46
C GLU A 21 -1.91 5.88 -25.43
N GLY A 22 -2.95 5.26 -24.87
CA GLY A 22 -3.92 4.44 -25.60
C GLY A 22 -4.40 3.20 -24.83
N ASN A 23 -3.55 2.65 -23.94
CA ASN A 23 -3.87 1.52 -23.05
C ASN A 23 -3.35 1.84 -21.64
N LYS A 24 -3.92 2.89 -21.02
CA LYS A 24 -3.64 3.20 -19.63
C LYS A 24 -4.35 2.18 -18.75
N VAL A 25 -3.59 1.40 -18.01
CA VAL A 25 -4.06 0.48 -16.98
C VAL A 25 -4.00 1.23 -15.65
N THR A 26 -5.14 1.33 -14.97
CA THR A 26 -5.17 1.84 -13.59
C THR A 26 -4.64 0.76 -12.67
N SER A 27 -3.58 1.07 -11.95
CA SER A 27 -2.99 0.22 -10.92
C SER A 27 -3.03 0.96 -9.59
N TYR A 28 -3.05 0.23 -8.49
CA TYR A 28 -3.22 0.74 -7.14
C TYR A 28 -2.02 0.31 -6.31
N GLU A 29 -1.10 1.24 -6.07
CA GLU A 29 0.07 1.02 -5.25
C GLU A 29 -0.27 1.24 -3.77
N LEU A 30 -0.16 0.20 -2.96
CA LEU A 30 -0.20 0.30 -1.51
C LEU A 30 1.16 0.78 -1.00
N ARG A 31 1.21 2.01 -0.48
CA ARG A 31 2.41 2.60 0.12
C ARG A 31 2.21 2.79 1.62
N ALA A 32 3.20 2.39 2.41
CA ALA A 32 3.18 2.58 3.85
C ALA A 32 4.31 3.50 4.33
N ASP A 33 4.24 3.92 5.58
CA ASP A 33 5.27 4.72 6.23
C ASP A 33 6.42 3.89 6.84
N HIS A 34 6.22 2.56 6.97
CA HIS A 34 7.19 1.64 7.57
C HIS A 34 7.61 0.52 6.58
N PRO A 35 8.90 0.12 6.52
CA PRO A 35 10.04 0.59 7.31
C PRO A 35 10.59 1.98 6.93
N LYS A 36 10.13 2.57 5.82
CA LYS A 36 10.48 3.92 5.36
C LYS A 36 9.24 4.65 4.83
N PRO A 37 9.20 6.00 4.89
CA PRO A 37 8.10 6.76 4.33
C PRO A 37 7.94 6.50 2.83
N ASN A 38 6.70 6.26 2.39
CA ASN A 38 6.36 5.92 1.00
C ASN A 38 6.97 4.60 0.51
N SER A 39 7.24 3.66 1.41
CA SER A 39 7.62 2.31 1.02
C SER A 39 6.48 1.65 0.24
N LEU A 40 6.75 1.20 -0.99
CA LEU A 40 5.83 0.35 -1.73
C LEU A 40 5.73 -1.01 -1.04
N ILE A 41 4.53 -1.33 -0.56
CA ILE A 41 4.22 -2.61 0.12
C ILE A 41 3.73 -3.62 -0.90
N SER A 42 2.77 -3.22 -1.73
CA SER A 42 2.14 -4.07 -2.74
C SER A 42 1.55 -3.22 -3.85
N GLU A 43 1.36 -3.81 -5.02
CA GLU A 43 0.66 -3.19 -6.14
C GLU A 43 -0.47 -4.11 -6.57
N HIS A 44 -1.63 -3.52 -6.85
CA HIS A 44 -2.83 -4.24 -7.23
C HIS A 44 -3.42 -3.65 -8.50
N GLU A 45 -4.17 -4.45 -9.25
CA GLU A 45 -4.89 -3.97 -10.44
C GLU A 45 -6.24 -3.36 -10.04
N THR A 46 -6.74 -3.67 -8.85
CA THR A 46 -8.04 -3.20 -8.34
C THR A 46 -7.92 -2.44 -7.02
N GLU A 47 -8.84 -1.50 -6.79
CA GLU A 47 -8.90 -0.73 -5.54
C GLU A 47 -9.24 -1.62 -4.34
N GLU A 48 -10.12 -2.61 -4.54
CA GLU A 48 -10.59 -3.50 -3.48
C GLU A 48 -9.45 -4.35 -2.92
N GLU A 49 -8.61 -4.93 -3.77
CA GLU A 49 -7.42 -5.66 -3.34
C GLU A 49 -6.43 -4.76 -2.61
N ALA A 50 -6.22 -3.53 -3.09
CA ALA A 50 -5.33 -2.58 -2.43
C ALA A 50 -5.86 -2.16 -1.05
N ARG A 51 -7.19 -2.05 -0.90
CA ARG A 51 -7.85 -1.71 0.36
C ARG A 51 -7.83 -2.89 1.35
N ASP A 52 -8.05 -4.10 0.87
CA ASP A 52 -7.90 -5.32 1.67
C ASP A 52 -6.44 -5.47 2.16
N ALA A 53 -5.46 -5.27 1.28
CA ALA A 53 -4.05 -5.30 1.64
C ALA A 53 -3.69 -4.19 2.64
N LYS A 54 -4.29 -3.00 2.49
CA LYS A 54 -4.19 -1.91 3.49
C LYS A 54 -4.70 -2.37 4.85
N GLU A 55 -5.92 -2.88 4.92
CA GLU A 55 -6.55 -3.30 6.17
C GLU A 55 -5.73 -4.39 6.86
N ARG A 56 -5.24 -5.38 6.10
CA ARG A 56 -4.34 -6.42 6.65
C ARG A 56 -3.02 -5.85 7.17
N TYR A 57 -2.45 -4.87 6.48
CA TYR A 57 -1.19 -4.25 6.90
C TYR A 57 -1.36 -3.45 8.21
N GLU A 58 -2.48 -2.74 8.34
CA GLU A 58 -2.91 -2.01 9.54
C GLU A 58 -3.42 -2.95 10.66
N ASP A 59 -3.95 -4.14 10.34
CA ASP A 59 -4.46 -5.09 11.36
C ASP A 59 -3.35 -5.98 11.94
N VAL A 60 -2.33 -6.34 11.16
CA VAL A 60 -1.09 -6.97 11.67
C VAL A 60 -0.37 -6.06 12.69
N GLU A 61 -0.81 -4.81 12.86
CA GLU A 61 -0.45 -3.96 14.00
C GLU A 61 -0.97 -4.44 15.34
N LYS A 62 -1.80 -5.46 15.40
CA LYS A 62 -2.38 -5.90 16.66
C LYS A 62 -1.60 -7.01 17.37
N GLU A 63 -0.64 -7.67 16.71
CA GLU A 63 0.17 -8.76 17.30
C GLU A 63 1.57 -8.29 17.72
#